data_AF-X0TE10-F1
#
_entry.id   AF-X0TE10-F1
#
_cell.length_a   1.000
_cell.length_b   1.000
_cell.length_c   1.000
_cell.angle_alpha   90.00
_cell.angle_beta   90.00
_cell.angle_gamma   90.00
#
_symmetry.space_group_name_H-M   'P 1'
#
loop_
_entity.id
_entity.type
_entity.pdbx_description
1 polymer ?
#
loop_
_entity_poly.entity_id
_entity_poly.type
_entity_poly.pdbx_seq_one_letter_code
_entity_poly.pdbx_strand_id
1 'polypeptide(L)'
;NFKLALRRLRRFAREGAAEEFDLDATIDATAREAMLDVKFRPERHNAIKVLLLLDIGGSMDDHIKVCEALFGAAKAEFKRLEHFYFHNFIYSSVWRNDSLRMSERIATSDLLRRYNADYKVIFVGDAAMAPYEITHVGGGIDDFGGSEEPGEAWFRRIMAHFRKVVWLNPTPRNQWGYTMSNQMIRELVDEHMYPLTPDGLTEATRWLAK
;
A
#
# COMPACT_ATOMS: atom_id res chain seq x y z
N ASN A 1 11.85 12.82 5.45
CA ASN A 1 12.39 11.83 4.48
C ASN A 1 11.50 10.58 4.50
N PHE A 2 10.78 10.28 3.41
CA PHE A 2 9.85 9.14 3.32
C PHE A 2 10.54 7.77 3.47
N LYS A 3 11.76 7.63 2.95
CA LYS A 3 12.55 6.40 3.09
C LYS A 3 12.74 6.01 4.55
N LEU A 4 13.06 7.00 5.40
CA LEU A 4 13.25 6.78 6.83
C LEU A 4 11.95 6.40 7.55
N ALA A 5 10.82 6.98 7.15
CA ALA A 5 9.52 6.65 7.71
C ALA A 5 9.11 5.20 7.35
N LEU A 6 9.20 4.85 6.07
CA LEU A 6 8.89 3.49 5.58
C LEU A 6 9.83 2.42 6.14
N ARG A 7 11.08 2.78 6.45
CA ARG A 7 12.05 1.87 7.09
C ARG A 7 11.53 1.29 8.41
N ARG A 8 10.65 2.00 9.12
CA ARG A 8 10.04 1.54 10.38
C ARG A 8 9.07 0.38 10.19
N LEU A 9 8.50 0.24 9.00
CA LEU A 9 7.65 -0.88 8.69
C LEU A 9 8.47 -2.16 8.52
N ARG A 10 9.77 -2.10 8.17
CA ARG A 10 10.58 -3.29 7.85
C ARG A 10 10.45 -4.40 8.91
N ARG A 11 9.90 -5.55 8.49
CA ARG A 11 9.95 -6.80 9.26
C ARG A 11 10.88 -7.74 8.54
N PHE A 12 12.04 -7.95 9.15
CA PHE A 12 13.08 -8.75 8.54
C PHE A 12 12.87 -10.24 8.82
N ALA A 13 12.85 -11.05 7.77
CA ALA A 13 12.95 -12.51 7.86
C ALA A 13 14.25 -12.96 7.17
N ARG A 14 14.71 -14.16 7.51
CA ARG A 14 15.78 -14.87 6.80
C ARG A 14 15.10 -16.00 6.03
N GLU A 15 14.97 -15.88 4.71
CA GLU A 15 14.43 -16.91 3.83
C GLU A 15 15.36 -17.05 2.61
N GLY A 16 15.52 -18.27 2.08
CA GLY A 16 16.31 -18.51 0.85
C GLY A 16 17.64 -19.22 1.10
N ALA A 17 18.53 -19.14 0.09
CA ALA A 17 19.85 -19.77 0.13
C ALA A 17 20.76 -19.12 1.17
N ALA A 18 21.65 -19.92 1.77
CA ALA A 18 22.59 -19.46 2.77
C ALA A 18 23.82 -18.82 2.10
N GLU A 19 23.73 -17.53 1.79
CA GLU A 19 24.81 -16.77 1.15
C GLU A 19 25.46 -15.72 2.08
N GLU A 20 24.85 -15.40 3.21
CA GLU A 20 25.40 -14.48 4.21
C GLU A 20 26.35 -15.22 5.14
N PHE A 21 27.58 -14.73 5.33
CA PHE A 21 28.52 -15.30 6.30
C PHE A 21 27.97 -15.16 7.74
N ASP A 22 27.85 -16.27 8.45
CA ASP A 22 27.39 -16.32 9.83
C ASP A 22 28.57 -16.38 10.79
N LEU A 23 29.06 -15.21 11.20
CA LEU A 23 30.23 -15.11 12.08
C LEU A 23 30.00 -15.84 13.42
N ASP A 24 28.83 -15.67 14.05
CA ASP A 24 28.55 -16.24 15.37
C ASP A 24 28.53 -17.78 15.30
N ALA A 25 27.80 -18.33 14.33
CA ALA A 25 27.75 -19.79 14.13
C ALA A 25 29.11 -20.37 13.70
N THR A 26 29.90 -19.60 12.94
CA THR A 26 31.26 -19.97 12.56
C THR A 26 32.18 -20.04 13.78
N ILE A 27 32.12 -19.04 14.68
CA ILE A 27 32.89 -19.03 15.93
C ILE A 27 32.51 -20.24 16.79
N ASP A 28 31.22 -20.48 16.98
CA ASP A 28 30.72 -21.58 17.82
C ASP A 28 31.07 -22.96 17.28
N ALA A 29 31.01 -23.14 15.95
CA ALA A 29 31.38 -24.40 15.30
C ALA A 29 32.89 -24.61 15.36
N THR A 30 33.67 -23.57 15.07
CA THR A 30 35.14 -23.61 15.13
C THR A 30 35.63 -23.90 16.54
N ALA A 31 35.00 -23.33 17.56
CA ALA A 31 35.33 -23.56 18.96
C ALA A 31 35.06 -25.00 19.41
N ARG A 32 34.08 -25.69 18.80
CA ARG A 32 33.72 -27.09 19.11
C ARG A 32 34.60 -28.10 18.38
N GLU A 33 34.87 -27.88 17.11
CA GLU A 33 35.59 -28.83 16.24
C GLU A 33 37.10 -28.61 16.23
N ALA A 34 37.61 -27.57 16.92
CA ALA A 34 39.02 -27.15 16.96
C ALA A 34 39.66 -26.90 15.57
N MET A 35 38.83 -26.77 14.54
CA MET A 35 39.17 -26.49 13.15
C MET A 35 38.17 -25.47 12.58
N LEU A 36 38.64 -24.59 11.70
CA LEU A 36 37.82 -23.52 11.13
C LEU A 36 36.63 -24.10 10.34
N ASP A 37 35.42 -23.86 10.82
CA ASP A 37 34.17 -24.34 10.23
C ASP A 37 33.27 -23.15 9.87
N VAL A 38 33.40 -22.68 8.63
CA VAL A 38 32.70 -21.50 8.09
C VAL A 38 31.23 -21.83 7.87
N LYS A 39 30.36 -21.13 8.59
CA LYS A 39 28.91 -21.23 8.47
C LYS A 39 28.34 -20.06 7.67
N PHE A 40 27.34 -20.39 6.87
CA PHE A 40 26.54 -19.42 6.14
C PHE A 40 25.08 -19.52 6.58
N ARG A 41 24.36 -18.41 6.45
CA ARG A 41 22.95 -18.28 6.75
C ARG A 41 22.23 -17.50 5.65
N PRO A 42 20.91 -17.61 5.53
CA PRO A 42 20.17 -16.80 4.56
C PRO A 42 20.24 -15.31 4.89
N GLU A 43 20.35 -14.49 3.84
CA GLU A 43 20.33 -13.04 3.95
C GLU A 43 19.03 -12.55 4.59
N ARG A 44 19.16 -11.48 5.37
CA ARG A 44 18.04 -10.85 6.06
C ARG A 44 17.31 -9.87 5.13
N HIS A 45 16.09 -10.19 4.73
CA HIS A 45 15.29 -9.34 3.82
C HIS A 45 13.96 -8.89 4.45
N ASN A 46 13.43 -7.75 4.00
CA ASN A 46 12.11 -7.29 4.43
C ASN A 46 11.03 -8.24 3.87
N ALA A 47 10.32 -8.93 4.74
CA ALA A 47 9.32 -9.93 4.40
C ALA A 47 7.92 -9.32 4.15
N ILE A 48 7.76 -8.01 4.40
CA ILE A 48 6.47 -7.35 4.25
C ILE A 48 6.05 -7.29 2.80
N LYS A 49 4.78 -7.62 2.59
CA LYS A 49 4.07 -7.54 1.33
C LYS A 49 3.21 -6.28 1.35
N VAL A 50 3.41 -5.40 0.38
CA VAL A 50 2.69 -4.13 0.25
C VAL A 50 1.90 -4.13 -1.05
N LEU A 51 0.64 -3.71 -0.96
CA LEU A 51 -0.21 -3.40 -2.11
C LEU A 51 -0.46 -1.89 -2.10
N LEU A 52 0.08 -1.18 -3.08
CA LEU A 52 -0.03 0.26 -3.20
C LEU A 52 -1.06 0.61 -4.27
N LEU A 53 -2.12 1.32 -3.88
CA LEU A 53 -3.19 1.77 -4.76
C LEU A 53 -3.06 3.29 -4.91
N LEU A 54 -2.85 3.77 -6.14
CA LEU A 54 -2.56 5.16 -6.45
C LEU A 54 -3.72 5.79 -7.21
N ASP A 55 -4.23 6.91 -6.71
CA ASP A 55 -5.23 7.70 -7.41
C ASP A 55 -4.59 8.45 -8.60
N ILE A 56 -5.30 8.47 -9.72
CA ILE A 56 -4.95 9.16 -10.96
C ILE A 56 -6.03 10.12 -11.44
N GLY A 57 -6.92 10.56 -10.55
CA GLY A 57 -7.84 11.68 -10.81
C GLY A 57 -7.11 13.00 -11.05
N GLY A 58 -7.74 13.90 -11.81
CA GLY A 58 -7.12 15.18 -12.18
C GLY A 58 -6.75 16.09 -11.00
N SER A 59 -7.39 15.91 -9.84
CA SER A 59 -7.04 16.63 -8.61
C SER A 59 -5.69 16.18 -8.01
N MET A 60 -5.15 15.05 -8.46
CA MET A 60 -3.84 14.54 -8.07
C MET A 60 -2.67 15.17 -8.83
N ASP A 61 -2.92 15.98 -9.88
CA ASP A 61 -1.86 16.60 -10.69
C ASP A 61 -0.89 17.44 -9.85
N ASP A 62 -1.42 18.21 -8.89
CA ASP A 62 -0.64 19.01 -7.94
C ASP A 62 0.17 18.16 -6.94
N HIS A 63 -0.11 16.86 -6.89
CA HIS A 63 0.46 15.90 -5.94
C HIS A 63 1.35 14.84 -6.59
N ILE A 64 1.56 14.86 -7.91
CA ILE A 64 2.39 13.89 -8.64
C ILE A 64 3.79 13.77 -8.02
N LYS A 65 4.48 14.90 -7.78
CA LYS A 65 5.86 14.89 -7.26
C LYS A 65 5.98 14.19 -5.89
N VAL A 66 5.00 14.39 -5.01
CA VAL A 66 5.02 13.76 -3.68
C VAL A 66 4.66 12.28 -3.76
N CYS A 67 3.74 11.91 -4.66
CA CYS A 67 3.38 10.51 -4.92
C CYS A 67 4.55 9.73 -5.55
N GLU A 68 5.27 10.32 -6.51
CA GLU A 68 6.49 9.76 -7.09
C GLU A 68 7.58 9.55 -6.03
N ALA A 69 7.78 10.53 -5.14
CA ALA A 69 8.74 10.41 -4.05
C ALA A 69 8.37 9.28 -3.08
N LEU A 70 7.07 9.11 -2.76
CA LEU A 70 6.58 7.98 -1.98
C LEU A 70 6.83 6.66 -2.72
N PHE A 71 6.48 6.59 -4.00
CA PHE A 71 6.63 5.39 -4.82
C PHE A 71 8.08 4.95 -4.92
N GLY A 72 9.00 5.88 -5.21
CA GLY A 72 10.43 5.62 -5.25
C GLY A 72 10.97 5.14 -3.89
N ALA A 73 10.52 5.76 -2.79
CA ALA A 73 10.88 5.31 -1.45
C ALA A 73 10.32 3.91 -1.15
N ALA A 74 9.06 3.62 -1.49
CA ALA A 74 8.45 2.31 -1.28
C ALA A 74 9.16 1.21 -2.07
N LYS A 75 9.45 1.46 -3.36
CA LYS A 75 10.16 0.50 -4.23
C LYS A 75 11.57 0.20 -3.73
N ALA A 76 12.25 1.17 -3.13
CA ALA A 76 13.57 0.96 -2.52
C ALA A 76 13.52 0.20 -1.19
N GLU A 77 12.38 0.20 -0.49
CA GLU A 77 12.25 -0.32 0.88
C GLU A 77 11.56 -1.70 0.94
N PHE A 78 10.71 -2.02 -0.03
CA PHE A 78 9.90 -3.24 -0.06
C PHE A 78 10.23 -4.10 -1.29
N LYS A 79 10.71 -5.32 -1.05
CA LYS A 79 10.99 -6.32 -2.12
C LYS A 79 9.70 -6.87 -2.73
N ARG A 80 8.66 -7.06 -1.91
CA ARG A 80 7.33 -7.53 -2.32
C ARG A 80 6.36 -6.34 -2.36
N LEU A 81 6.52 -5.48 -3.35
CA LEU A 81 5.66 -4.33 -3.60
C LEU A 81 4.90 -4.53 -4.92
N GLU A 82 3.59 -4.55 -4.83
CA GLU A 82 2.69 -4.55 -5.97
C GLU A 82 1.97 -3.20 -5.99
N HIS A 83 1.75 -2.63 -7.17
CA HIS A 83 1.05 -1.36 -7.30
C HIS A 83 0.02 -1.40 -8.42
N PHE A 84 -1.04 -0.62 -8.22
CA PHE A 84 -2.13 -0.43 -9.16
C PHE A 84 -2.65 1.00 -9.04
N TYR A 85 -3.38 1.44 -10.07
CA TYR A 85 -4.01 2.74 -10.14
C TYR A 85 -5.52 2.61 -10.09
N PHE A 86 -6.19 3.62 -9.53
CA PHE A 86 -7.65 3.77 -9.55
C PHE A 86 -8.01 5.24 -9.78
N HIS A 87 -9.23 5.54 -10.20
CA HIS A 87 -9.66 6.91 -10.48
C HIS A 87 -10.67 7.37 -9.43
N ASN A 88 -10.28 8.33 -8.59
CA ASN A 88 -11.01 8.91 -7.45
C ASN A 88 -11.35 7.89 -6.34
N PHE A 89 -12.03 6.79 -6.66
CA PHE A 89 -12.39 5.75 -5.71
C PHE A 89 -12.29 4.33 -6.29
N ILE A 90 -12.23 3.34 -5.40
CA ILE A 90 -12.13 1.93 -5.80
C ILE A 90 -13.50 1.38 -6.20
N TYR A 91 -13.53 0.69 -7.34
CA TYR A 91 -14.73 0.08 -7.90
C TYR A 91 -14.46 -1.37 -8.32
N SER A 92 -15.15 -1.86 -9.36
CA SER A 92 -15.01 -3.20 -9.92
C SER A 92 -13.65 -3.47 -10.57
N SER A 93 -12.85 -2.44 -10.89
CA SER A 93 -11.55 -2.59 -11.54
C SER A 93 -10.52 -1.55 -11.12
N VAL A 94 -9.26 -1.91 -11.36
CA VAL A 94 -8.06 -1.07 -11.22
C VAL A 94 -7.21 -1.21 -12.49
N TRP A 95 -6.17 -0.37 -12.63
CA TRP A 95 -5.24 -0.42 -13.75
C TRP A 95 -3.83 -0.74 -13.28
N ARG A 96 -3.05 -1.40 -14.14
CA ARG A 96 -1.63 -1.63 -13.88
C ARG A 96 -0.75 -0.44 -14.27
N ASN A 97 -1.19 0.34 -15.24
CA ASN A 97 -0.52 1.54 -15.72
C ASN A 97 -1.43 2.76 -15.53
N ASP A 98 -0.81 3.93 -15.47
CA ASP A 98 -1.45 5.25 -15.31
C ASP A 98 -2.30 5.68 -16.51
N SER A 99 -2.11 5.07 -17.69
CA SER A 99 -2.78 5.46 -18.94
C SER A 99 -4.29 5.16 -19.06
N LEU A 100 -4.95 4.67 -18.01
CA LEU A 100 -6.40 4.33 -17.94
C LEU A 100 -6.93 3.45 -19.09
N ARG A 101 -6.05 2.75 -19.82
CA ARG A 101 -6.44 1.95 -20.98
C ARG A 101 -7.42 0.86 -20.58
N MET A 102 -8.58 0.83 -21.23
CA MET A 102 -9.63 -0.17 -20.98
C MET A 102 -9.13 -1.62 -21.11
N SER A 103 -8.17 -1.87 -22.00
CA SER A 103 -7.57 -3.19 -22.22
C SER A 103 -6.67 -3.67 -21.07
N GLU A 104 -6.30 -2.79 -20.14
CA GLU A 104 -5.37 -3.08 -19.03
C GLU A 104 -6.08 -3.07 -17.67
N ARG A 105 -7.42 -3.09 -17.67
CA ARG A 105 -8.23 -3.20 -16.46
C ARG A 105 -8.05 -4.58 -15.82
N ILE A 106 -7.88 -4.57 -14.52
CA ILE A 106 -7.81 -5.77 -13.67
C ILE A 106 -8.98 -5.69 -12.72
N ALA A 107 -9.76 -6.76 -12.62
CA ALA A 107 -10.91 -6.76 -11.72
C ALA A 107 -10.44 -6.66 -10.26
N THR A 108 -11.10 -5.84 -9.45
CA THR A 108 -10.82 -5.74 -8.01
C THR A 108 -11.01 -7.10 -7.33
N SER A 109 -11.93 -7.93 -7.84
CA SER A 109 -12.08 -9.31 -7.39
C SER A 109 -10.84 -10.19 -7.65
N ASP A 110 -10.08 -9.94 -8.73
CA ASP A 110 -8.79 -10.62 -8.97
C ASP A 110 -7.73 -10.19 -7.96
N LEU A 111 -7.71 -8.91 -7.56
CA LEU A 111 -6.82 -8.44 -6.50
C LEU A 111 -7.08 -9.19 -5.19
N LEU A 112 -8.36 -9.31 -4.80
CA LEU A 112 -8.77 -10.03 -3.59
C LEU A 112 -8.40 -11.53 -3.67
N ARG A 113 -8.49 -12.15 -4.84
CA ARG A 113 -8.08 -13.56 -5.05
C ARG A 113 -6.56 -13.74 -5.01
N ARG A 114 -5.81 -12.83 -5.64
CA ARG A 114 -4.36 -12.97 -5.86
C ARG A 114 -3.55 -12.61 -4.63
N TYR A 115 -4.00 -11.62 -3.86
CA TYR A 115 -3.26 -11.09 -2.72
C TYR A 115 -3.94 -11.52 -1.42
N ASN A 116 -3.20 -12.23 -0.57
CA ASN A 116 -3.72 -12.74 0.69
C ASN A 116 -3.88 -11.62 1.75
N ALA A 117 -4.59 -11.93 2.83
CA ALA A 117 -4.91 -10.99 3.92
C ALA A 117 -3.69 -10.40 4.66
N ASP A 118 -2.48 -10.94 4.44
CA ASP A 118 -1.24 -10.45 5.06
C ASP A 118 -0.63 -9.24 4.34
N TYR A 119 -1.10 -8.93 3.12
CA TYR A 119 -0.70 -7.71 2.43
C TYR A 119 -1.12 -6.48 3.24
N LYS A 120 -0.20 -5.52 3.32
CA LYS A 120 -0.45 -4.19 3.86
C LYS A 120 -0.92 -3.31 2.71
N VAL A 121 -2.18 -2.89 2.74
CA VAL A 121 -2.77 -2.09 1.67
C VAL A 121 -2.62 -0.61 2.01
N ILE A 122 -2.09 0.15 1.06
CA ILE A 122 -1.88 1.58 1.17
C ILE A 122 -2.58 2.22 -0.02
N PHE A 123 -3.67 2.94 0.24
CA PHE A 123 -4.25 3.85 -0.73
C PHE A 123 -3.52 5.19 -0.67
N VAL A 124 -3.36 5.85 -1.81
CA VAL A 124 -2.78 7.19 -1.93
C VAL A 124 -3.67 8.00 -2.86
N GLY A 125 -4.32 9.01 -2.31
CA GLY A 125 -5.25 9.86 -3.06
C GLY A 125 -5.71 11.02 -2.18
N ASP A 126 -6.08 12.14 -2.78
CA ASP A 126 -6.57 13.34 -2.07
C ASP A 126 -7.97 13.17 -1.46
N ALA A 127 -8.62 12.04 -1.77
CA ALA A 127 -9.97 11.71 -1.34
C ALA A 127 -10.99 12.81 -1.72
N ALA A 128 -10.70 13.60 -2.74
CA ALA A 128 -11.54 14.71 -3.20
C ALA A 128 -12.37 14.26 -4.40
N MET A 129 -13.64 14.00 -4.16
CA MET A 129 -14.57 13.54 -5.19
C MET A 129 -16.00 13.91 -4.80
N ALA A 130 -16.95 13.79 -5.72
CA ALA A 130 -18.35 13.97 -5.35
C ALA A 130 -18.85 12.80 -4.49
N PRO A 131 -19.67 13.02 -3.45
CA PRO A 131 -20.14 11.94 -2.55
C PRO A 131 -20.86 10.77 -3.25
N TYR A 132 -21.48 11.03 -4.40
CA TYR A 132 -22.13 9.98 -5.18
C TYR A 132 -21.12 9.00 -5.79
N GLU A 133 -19.86 9.42 -6.02
CA GLU A 133 -18.76 8.55 -6.47
C GLU A 133 -18.35 7.52 -5.41
N ILE A 134 -18.88 7.59 -4.19
CA ILE A 134 -18.67 6.58 -3.14
C ILE A 134 -19.95 5.76 -2.93
N THR A 135 -21.10 6.43 -2.90
CA THR A 135 -22.36 5.86 -2.40
C THR A 135 -23.29 5.29 -3.46
N HIS A 136 -23.14 5.70 -4.72
CA HIS A 136 -24.07 5.31 -5.78
C HIS A 136 -23.45 4.27 -6.72
N VAL A 137 -24.32 3.39 -7.23
CA VAL A 137 -23.98 2.48 -8.34
C VAL A 137 -23.68 3.32 -9.58
N GLY A 138 -22.59 3.01 -10.30
CA GLY A 138 -22.15 3.81 -11.46
C GLY A 138 -21.61 5.19 -11.10
N GLY A 139 -21.30 5.45 -9.82
CA GLY A 139 -20.73 6.73 -9.40
C GLY A 139 -19.33 7.00 -9.95
N GLY A 140 -18.57 5.96 -10.29
CA GLY A 140 -17.23 6.10 -10.87
C GLY A 140 -17.29 6.61 -12.30
N ILE A 141 -16.54 7.67 -12.61
CA ILE A 141 -16.53 8.32 -13.94
C ILE A 141 -16.13 7.34 -15.06
N ASP A 142 -15.25 6.38 -14.76
CA ASP A 142 -14.80 5.35 -15.71
C ASP A 142 -15.56 4.02 -15.57
N ASP A 143 -16.61 3.99 -14.76
CA ASP A 143 -17.50 2.84 -14.65
C ASP A 143 -18.51 2.87 -15.80
N PHE A 144 -18.04 2.50 -16.99
CA PHE A 144 -18.83 2.43 -18.23
C PHE A 144 -19.91 1.31 -18.19
N GLY A 145 -20.78 1.34 -17.18
CA GLY A 145 -21.94 0.45 -17.02
C GLY A 145 -21.65 -0.93 -16.43
N GLY A 146 -20.52 -1.11 -15.72
CA GLY A 146 -20.04 -2.43 -15.29
C GLY A 146 -20.17 -2.74 -13.80
N SER A 147 -20.25 -1.75 -12.90
CA SER A 147 -20.39 -2.02 -11.47
C SER A 147 -21.86 -2.08 -11.08
N GLU A 148 -22.31 -3.25 -10.63
CA GLU A 148 -23.65 -3.47 -10.08
C GLU A 148 -23.80 -2.94 -8.64
N GLU A 149 -22.71 -2.44 -8.06
CA GLU A 149 -22.61 -2.07 -6.65
C GLU A 149 -21.86 -0.75 -6.47
N PRO A 150 -22.18 0.02 -5.41
CA PRO A 150 -21.50 1.28 -5.12
C PRO A 150 -20.03 1.06 -4.72
N GLY A 151 -19.20 2.08 -4.92
CA GLY A 151 -17.76 2.02 -4.57
C GLY A 151 -17.54 1.66 -3.10
N GLU A 152 -18.40 2.15 -2.19
CA GLU A 152 -18.37 1.81 -0.76
C GLU A 152 -18.45 0.30 -0.52
N ALA A 153 -19.27 -0.44 -1.29
CA ALA A 153 -19.38 -1.89 -1.15
C ALA A 153 -18.05 -2.58 -1.52
N TRP A 154 -17.38 -2.12 -2.58
CA TRP A 154 -16.06 -2.60 -2.97
C TRP A 154 -14.99 -2.28 -1.93
N PHE A 155 -15.01 -1.06 -1.38
CA PHE A 155 -14.08 -0.66 -0.34
C PHE A 155 -14.26 -1.49 0.94
N ARG A 156 -15.51 -1.73 1.37
CA ARG A 156 -15.81 -2.59 2.52
C ARG A 156 -15.33 -4.03 2.32
N ARG A 157 -15.38 -4.58 1.10
CA ARG A 157 -14.80 -5.89 0.79
C ARG A 157 -13.29 -5.91 0.95
N ILE A 158 -12.60 -4.84 0.54
CA ILE A 158 -11.15 -4.69 0.75
C ILE A 158 -10.83 -4.63 2.24
N MET A 159 -11.56 -3.82 3.01
CA MET A 159 -11.39 -3.72 4.47
C MET A 159 -11.64 -5.06 5.17
N ALA A 160 -12.62 -5.84 4.71
CA ALA A 160 -12.91 -7.17 5.26
C ALA A 160 -11.84 -8.23 4.91
N HIS A 161 -11.19 -8.09 3.74
CA HIS A 161 -10.21 -9.07 3.26
C HIS A 161 -8.80 -8.80 3.80
N PHE A 162 -8.35 -7.55 3.81
CA PHE A 162 -7.00 -7.18 4.23
C PHE A 162 -7.00 -6.69 5.68
N ARG A 163 -6.11 -7.27 6.49
CA ARG A 163 -6.05 -6.94 7.93
C ARG A 163 -5.56 -5.53 8.23
N LYS A 164 -4.88 -4.92 7.27
CA LYS A 164 -4.21 -3.62 7.45
C LYS A 164 -4.34 -2.79 6.19
N VAL A 165 -5.23 -1.82 6.27
CA VAL A 165 -5.50 -0.84 5.24
C VAL A 165 -5.24 0.54 5.83
N VAL A 166 -4.63 1.43 5.04
CA VAL A 166 -4.51 2.86 5.33
C VAL A 166 -4.80 3.67 4.08
N TRP A 167 -5.20 4.92 4.29
CA TRP A 167 -5.31 5.92 3.24
C TRP A 167 -4.31 7.06 3.49
N LEU A 168 -3.45 7.34 2.53
CA LEU A 168 -2.51 8.46 2.57
C LEU A 168 -3.04 9.60 1.71
N ASN A 169 -3.31 10.73 2.35
CA ASN A 169 -3.87 11.88 1.69
C ASN A 169 -2.83 13.01 1.53
N PRO A 170 -2.46 13.41 0.30
CA PRO A 170 -1.54 14.51 0.05
C PRO A 170 -2.07 15.90 0.40
N THR A 171 -3.39 16.07 0.47
CA THR A 171 -4.01 17.30 0.96
C THR A 171 -3.71 17.49 2.46
N PRO A 172 -3.36 18.72 2.91
CA PRO A 172 -3.14 19.00 4.32
C PRO A 172 -4.33 18.62 5.21
N ARG A 173 -4.06 17.99 6.36
CA ARG A 173 -5.10 17.46 7.28
C ARG A 173 -6.12 18.52 7.73
N ASN A 174 -5.73 19.78 7.86
CA ASN A 174 -6.63 20.88 8.23
C ASN A 174 -7.65 21.22 7.12
N GLN A 175 -7.45 20.75 5.89
CA GLN A 175 -8.35 20.97 4.77
C GLN A 175 -9.32 19.81 4.53
N TRP A 176 -9.11 18.65 5.15
CA TRP A 176 -9.97 17.47 4.97
C TRP A 176 -11.43 17.73 5.38
N GLY A 177 -11.67 18.70 6.27
CA GLY A 177 -13.02 19.10 6.68
C GLY A 177 -13.82 19.83 5.60
N TYR A 178 -13.18 20.32 4.54
CA TYR A 178 -13.85 21.08 3.48
C TYR A 178 -14.54 20.21 2.44
N THR A 179 -14.20 18.92 2.37
CA THR A 179 -14.77 18.00 1.38
C THR A 179 -15.50 16.85 2.09
N MET A 180 -16.77 16.62 1.75
CA MET A 180 -17.57 15.58 2.38
C MET A 180 -17.02 14.17 2.14
N SER A 181 -16.46 13.90 0.95
CA SER A 181 -15.84 12.61 0.61
C SER A 181 -14.67 12.25 1.53
N ASN A 182 -13.91 13.24 2.00
CA ASN A 182 -12.83 13.03 2.96
C ASN A 182 -13.35 12.49 4.30
N GLN A 183 -14.52 12.94 4.75
CA GLN A 183 -15.15 12.43 5.97
C GLN A 183 -15.62 10.99 5.78
N MET A 184 -16.28 10.72 4.65
CA MET A 184 -16.75 9.37 4.30
C MET A 184 -15.59 8.37 4.21
N ILE A 185 -14.50 8.74 3.55
CA ILE A 185 -13.33 7.86 3.41
C ILE A 185 -12.65 7.60 4.75
N ARG A 186 -12.59 8.61 5.64
CA ARG A 186 -12.07 8.42 7.01
C ARG A 186 -12.87 7.40 7.79
N GLU A 187 -14.20 7.49 7.73
CA GLU A 187 -15.09 6.53 8.36
C GLU A 187 -14.90 5.13 7.77
N LEU A 188 -14.82 5.03 6.43
CA LEU A 188 -14.64 3.76 5.74
C LEU A 188 -13.32 3.06 6.02
N VAL A 189 -12.25 3.81 6.27
CA VAL A 189 -10.92 3.29 6.59
C VAL A 189 -10.67 3.24 8.11
N ASP A 190 -11.72 3.27 8.93
CA ASP A 190 -11.65 3.20 10.39
C ASP A 190 -10.69 4.23 11.01
N GLU A 191 -10.74 5.49 10.55
CA GLU A 191 -9.86 6.59 10.96
C GLU A 191 -8.36 6.39 10.65
N HIS A 192 -8.00 5.35 9.88
CA HIS A 192 -6.64 5.10 9.42
C HIS A 192 -6.26 5.89 8.16
N MET A 193 -6.69 7.16 8.11
CA MET A 193 -6.27 8.14 7.11
C MET A 193 -5.20 9.08 7.66
N TYR A 194 -4.06 9.14 6.97
CA TYR A 194 -2.87 9.89 7.39
C TYR A 194 -2.43 10.88 6.32
N PRO A 195 -1.89 12.04 6.69
CA PRO A 195 -1.36 12.98 5.71
C PRO A 195 -0.12 12.39 5.02
N LEU A 196 0.08 12.63 3.73
CA LEU A 196 1.25 12.20 2.98
C LEU A 196 2.47 13.07 3.32
N THR A 197 2.93 12.92 4.55
CA THR A 197 4.11 13.58 5.11
C THR A 197 4.99 12.54 5.79
N PRO A 198 6.27 12.83 6.09
CA PRO A 198 7.12 11.89 6.81
C PRO A 198 6.54 11.47 8.17
N ASP A 199 5.84 12.37 8.85
CA ASP A 199 5.20 12.09 10.14
C ASP A 199 3.92 11.28 9.97
N GLY A 200 3.06 11.62 9.00
CA GLY A 200 1.88 10.82 8.69
C GLY A 200 2.23 9.40 8.22
N LEU A 201 3.30 9.23 7.43
CA LEU A 201 3.84 7.91 7.10
C LEU A 201 4.36 7.17 8.34
N THR A 202 4.96 7.88 9.29
CA THR A 202 5.41 7.30 10.54
C THR A 202 4.23 6.79 11.37
N GLU A 203 3.13 7.52 11.42
CA GLU A 203 1.89 7.08 12.07
C GLU A 203 1.26 5.88 11.35
N ALA A 204 1.13 5.96 10.01
CA ALA A 204 0.60 4.88 9.19
C ALA A 204 1.40 3.58 9.37
N THR A 205 2.74 3.66 9.34
CA THR A 205 3.60 2.49 9.52
C THR A 205 3.47 1.86 10.90
N ARG A 206 3.24 2.64 11.97
CA ARG A 206 2.94 2.08 13.31
C ARG A 206 1.66 1.25 13.31
N TRP A 207 0.62 1.70 12.61
CA TRP A 207 -0.61 0.93 12.48
C TRP A 207 -0.41 -0.34 11.64
N LEU A 208 0.26 -0.21 10.49
CA LEU A 208 0.53 -1.32 9.56
C LEU A 208 1.44 -2.40 10.17
N ALA A 209 2.33 -2.03 11.10
CA ALA A 209 3.27 -2.94 11.77
C ALA A 209 2.64 -3.76 12.91
N LYS A 210 1.56 -3.28 13.52
CA LYS A 210 0.75 -4.06 14.48
C LYS A 210 0.12 -5.26 13.80
#